data_AF-A0A2K3J087-F1
#
_entry.id   AF-A0A2K3J087-F1
#
_cell.length_a   1.000
_cell.length_b   1.000
_cell.length_c   1.000
_cell.angle_alpha   90.00
_cell.angle_beta   90.00
_cell.angle_gamma   90.00
#
_symmetry.space_group_name_H-M   'P 1'
#
loop_
_entity.id
_entity.type
_entity.pdbx_description
1 polymer ?
#
loop_
_entity_poly.entity_id
_entity_poly.type
_entity_poly.pdbx_seq_one_letter_code
_entity_poly.pdbx_strand_id
1 'polypeptide(L)'
;MNNNELFGLKNPIIIGDIDIVLDASDNIGISYVTIYVDNQEKHKFTDSPYIWTWDETMFGKATINVVVFDISGNKADDTLVVWKFF
;
A
#
# COMPACT_ATOMS: atom_id res chain seq x y z
N MET A 1 34.46 16.11 -7.45
CA MET A 1 33.12 15.49 -7.52
C MET A 1 33.30 13.98 -7.53
N ASN A 2 32.39 13.31 -6.83
CA ASN A 2 32.08 11.88 -6.86
C ASN A 2 32.99 10.91 -6.11
N ASN A 3 32.49 10.44 -4.96
CA ASN A 3 32.46 9.00 -4.66
C ASN A 3 31.35 8.67 -3.63
N ASN A 4 30.23 8.16 -4.15
CA ASN A 4 29.47 7.02 -3.62
C ASN A 4 28.72 7.13 -2.30
N GLU A 5 27.94 8.19 -2.10
CA GLU A 5 26.71 8.03 -1.31
C GLU A 5 25.60 7.57 -2.25
N LEU A 6 25.28 6.26 -2.20
CA LEU A 6 23.94 5.80 -2.55
C LEU A 6 23.01 6.47 -1.53
N PHE A 7 22.46 7.63 -1.88
CA PHE A 7 21.53 8.39 -1.04
C PHE A 7 20.53 7.42 -0.42
N GLY A 8 20.61 7.26 0.90
CA GLY A 8 19.85 6.26 1.65
C GLY A 8 18.38 6.31 1.26
N LEU A 9 17.93 5.29 0.55
CA LEU A 9 16.54 5.14 0.15
C LEU A 9 15.75 4.89 1.42
N LYS A 10 15.15 5.95 1.98
CA LYS A 10 14.19 5.84 3.09
C LYS A 10 12.92 5.09 2.69
N ASN A 11 12.73 4.85 1.39
CA ASN A 11 11.50 4.35 0.80
C ASN A 11 11.80 3.04 0.04
N PRO A 12 10.96 2.00 0.16
CA PRO A 12 11.14 0.75 -0.58
C PRO A 12 11.23 0.95 -2.09
N ILE A 13 12.04 0.12 -2.75
CA ILE A 13 12.06 -0.02 -4.21
C ILE A 13 11.36 -1.33 -4.57
N ILE A 14 10.39 -1.24 -5.47
CA ILE A 14 9.64 -2.36 -6.05
C ILE A 14 10.08 -2.52 -7.51
N ILE A 15 10.37 -3.76 -7.91
CA ILE A 15 10.70 -4.11 -9.29
C ILE A 15 9.72 -5.18 -9.76
N GLY A 16 8.91 -4.87 -10.79
CA GLY A 16 7.86 -5.75 -11.30
C GLY A 16 6.69 -5.92 -10.32
N ASP A 17 5.99 -7.04 -10.48
CA ASP A 17 4.81 -7.37 -9.69
C ASP A 17 5.18 -7.63 -8.23
N ILE A 18 4.31 -7.21 -7.30
CA ILE A 18 4.50 -7.44 -5.87
C ILE A 18 3.16 -7.65 -5.17
N ASP A 19 3.13 -8.55 -4.19
CA ASP A 19 1.99 -8.67 -3.29
C ASP A 19 2.05 -7.63 -2.18
N ILE A 20 1.02 -6.81 -2.09
CA ILE A 20 0.75 -5.92 -0.96
C ILE A 20 -0.11 -6.69 0.04
N VAL A 21 0.50 -7.04 1.17
CA VAL A 21 -0.14 -7.78 2.27
C VAL A 21 -0.50 -6.79 3.37
N LEU A 22 -1.77 -6.79 3.77
CA LEU A 22 -2.27 -5.94 4.84
C LEU A 22 -2.66 -6.79 6.06
N ASP A 23 -2.24 -6.33 7.23
CA ASP A 23 -2.70 -6.86 8.50
C ASP A 23 -3.61 -5.82 9.15
N ALA A 24 -4.88 -6.18 9.30
CA ALA A 24 -5.89 -5.34 9.92
C ALA A 24 -6.72 -6.20 10.87
N SER A 25 -6.92 -5.69 12.09
CA SER A 25 -7.66 -6.38 13.14
C SER A 25 -8.57 -5.41 13.88
N ASP A 26 -9.78 -5.87 14.20
CA ASP A 26 -10.71 -5.22 15.10
C ASP A 26 -11.37 -6.30 15.99
N ASN A 27 -11.79 -5.95 17.20
CA ASN A 27 -12.35 -6.92 18.14
C ASN A 27 -13.79 -7.36 17.82
N ILE A 28 -14.51 -6.59 17.00
CA ILE A 28 -15.87 -6.90 16.57
C ILE A 28 -15.88 -7.32 15.09
N GLY A 29 -15.21 -6.55 14.24
CA GLY A 29 -15.08 -6.88 12.83
C GLY A 29 -14.75 -5.68 11.96
N ILE A 30 -14.08 -5.97 10.86
CA ILE A 30 -13.77 -4.99 9.81
C ILE A 30 -14.91 -5.01 8.79
N SER A 31 -15.33 -3.81 8.35
CA SER A 31 -16.32 -3.65 7.29
C SER A 31 -15.65 -3.71 5.92
N TYR A 32 -14.60 -2.91 5.71
CA TYR A 32 -13.79 -2.98 4.50
C TYR A 32 -12.41 -2.37 4.67
N VAL A 33 -11.50 -2.81 3.79
CA VAL A 33 -10.16 -2.25 3.61
C VAL A 33 -10.04 -1.80 2.16
N THR A 34 -9.62 -0.56 1.92
CA THR A 34 -9.41 -0.03 0.57
C THR A 34 -7.96 0.39 0.38
N ILE A 35 -7.34 -0.07 -0.71
CA ILE A 35 -6.01 0.33 -1.16
C ILE A 35 -6.15 1.41 -2.23
N TYR A 36 -5.35 2.46 -2.07
CA TYR A 36 -5.18 3.54 -3.03
C TYR A 36 -3.71 3.63 -3.45
N VAL A 37 -3.47 3.90 -4.73
CA VAL A 37 -2.16 4.30 -5.25
C VAL A 37 -2.31 5.68 -5.87
N ASP A 38 -1.55 6.66 -5.38
CA ASP A 38 -1.61 8.07 -5.79
C ASP A 38 -3.05 8.62 -5.80
N ASN A 39 -3.78 8.33 -4.72
CA ASN A 39 -5.19 8.70 -4.49
C ASN A 39 -6.20 8.03 -5.45
N GLN A 40 -5.78 7.07 -6.27
CA GLN A 40 -6.69 6.25 -7.07
C GLN A 40 -6.99 4.95 -6.37
N GLU A 41 -8.27 4.63 -6.20
CA GLU A 41 -8.71 3.35 -5.64
C GLU A 41 -8.25 2.20 -6.53
N LYS A 42 -7.54 1.23 -5.96
CA LYS A 42 -7.02 0.05 -6.65
C LYS A 42 -7.76 -1.21 -6.28
N HIS A 43 -8.06 -1.37 -5.00
CA HIS A 43 -8.73 -2.58 -4.52
C HIS A 43 -9.50 -2.30 -3.24
N LYS A 44 -10.61 -3.02 -3.06
CA LYS A 44 -11.43 -2.99 -1.85
C LYS A 44 -11.74 -4.41 -1.40
N PHE A 45 -11.35 -4.73 -0.17
CA PHE A 45 -11.67 -5.98 0.50
C PHE A 45 -12.84 -5.80 1.46
N THR A 46 -13.71 -6.80 1.55
CA THR A 46 -14.72 -6.92 2.61
C THR A 46 -14.36 -8.00 3.62
N ASP A 47 -13.44 -8.90 3.28
CA ASP A 47 -13.09 -10.08 4.06
C ASP A 47 -11.59 -10.41 3.93
N SER A 48 -11.02 -11.02 4.96
CA SER A 48 -9.62 -11.48 5.01
C SER A 48 -9.45 -12.81 4.26
N PRO A 49 -8.29 -13.10 3.62
CA PRO A 49 -7.02 -12.36 3.66
C PRO A 49 -6.99 -11.11 2.77
N TYR A 50 -6.34 -10.05 3.26
CA TYR A 50 -6.17 -8.77 2.57
C TYR A 50 -4.86 -8.74 1.77
N ILE A 51 -4.86 -9.41 0.62
CA ILE A 51 -3.69 -9.50 -0.27
C ILE A 51 -4.07 -8.99 -1.65
N TRP A 52 -3.36 -7.96 -2.13
CA TRP A 52 -3.53 -7.43 -3.48
C TRP A 52 -2.20 -7.48 -4.22
N THR A 53 -2.19 -8.12 -5.39
CA THR A 53 -1.03 -8.09 -6.29
C THR A 53 -1.04 -6.78 -7.08
N TRP A 54 0.03 -6.00 -6.95
CA TRP A 54 0.27 -4.81 -7.73
C TRP A 54 1.11 -5.15 -8.97
N ASP A 55 0.41 -5.42 -10.08
CA ASP A 55 0.95 -5.81 -11.39
C ASP A 55 0.99 -4.66 -12.42
N GLU A 56 0.45 -3.48 -12.07
CA GLU A 56 0.45 -2.33 -12.96
C GLU A 56 1.87 -1.80 -13.19
N THR A 57 2.25 -1.63 -14.46
CA THR A 57 3.52 -1.00 -14.78
C THR A 57 3.55 0.48 -14.41
N MET A 58 4.54 0.84 -13.60
CA MET A 58 4.79 2.21 -13.17
C MET A 58 6.30 2.47 -13.12
N PHE A 59 6.67 3.72 -13.38
CA PHE A 59 8.05 4.17 -13.23
C PHE A 59 8.08 5.45 -12.39
N GLY A 60 8.61 5.35 -11.17
CA GLY A 60 8.81 6.49 -10.30
C GLY A 60 8.25 6.30 -8.89
N LYS A 61 8.08 7.43 -8.21
CA LYS A 61 7.61 7.48 -6.83
C LYS A 61 6.08 7.33 -6.80
N ALA A 62 5.59 6.49 -5.89
CA ALA A 62 4.17 6.29 -5.65
C ALA A 62 3.85 6.36 -4.15
N THR A 63 2.64 6.78 -3.85
CA THR A 63 2.09 6.76 -2.49
C THR A 63 1.00 5.69 -2.42
N ILE A 64 1.23 4.63 -1.68
CA ILE A 64 0.22 3.65 -1.31
C ILE A 64 -0.47 4.16 -0.04
N ASN A 65 -1.77 4.34 -0.09
CA ASN A 65 -2.58 4.65 1.08
C ASN A 65 -3.58 3.53 1.31
N VAL A 66 -3.75 3.12 2.55
CA VAL A 66 -4.72 2.10 2.96
C VAL A 66 -5.69 2.75 3.92
N VAL A 67 -6.99 2.53 3.70
CA VAL A 67 -8.04 3.00 4.59
C VAL A 67 -8.87 1.81 5.03
N VAL A 68 -9.08 1.68 6.34
CA VAL A 68 -9.86 0.62 6.96
C VAL A 68 -11.06 1.24 7.66
N PHE A 69 -12.23 0.64 7.49
CA PHE A 69 -13.41 0.95 8.28
C PHE A 69 -13.88 -0.29 9.03
N ASP A 70 -14.18 -0.15 10.31
CA ASP A 70 -14.86 -1.19 11.09
C ASP A 70 -16.38 -1.17 10.87
N ILE A 71 -17.10 -2.14 11.44
CA ILE A 71 -18.56 -2.21 11.30
C ILE A 71 -19.31 -1.08 12.02
N SER A 72 -18.65 -0.38 12.93
CA SER A 72 -19.21 0.77 13.67
C SER A 72 -18.93 2.10 12.96
N GLY A 73 -18.20 2.07 11.85
CA GLY A 73 -17.81 3.25 11.07
C GLY A 73 -16.56 3.96 11.58
N ASN A 74 -15.80 3.37 12.50
CA ASN A 74 -14.49 3.91 12.88
C ASN A 74 -13.50 3.72 11.73
N LYS A 75 -12.61 4.69 11.54
CA LYS A 75 -11.64 4.73 10.44
C LYS A 75 -10.21 4.61 10.98
N ALA A 76 -9.40 3.78 10.34
CA ALA A 76 -7.94 3.80 10.45
C ALA A 76 -7.32 3.95 9.06
N ASP A 77 -6.10 4.49 8.99
CA ASP A 77 -5.35 4.57 7.74
C ASP A 77 -3.85 4.40 7.96
N ASP A 78 -3.16 3.93 6.90
CA ASP A 78 -1.70 3.83 6.85
C ASP A 78 -1.20 4.27 5.47
N THR A 79 0.04 4.75 5.41
CA THR A 79 0.64 5.29 4.18
C THR A 79 2.08 4.84 4.00
N LEU A 80 2.36 4.28 2.82
CA LEU A 80 3.69 3.86 2.41
C LEU A 80 4.08 4.59 1.12
N VAL A 81 5.29 5.16 1.11
CA VAL A 81 5.85 5.77 -0.09
C VAL A 81 6.94 4.87 -0.65
N VAL A 82 6.83 4.54 -1.93
CA VAL A 82 7.73 3.60 -2.62
C VAL A 82 8.24 4.20 -3.93
N TRP A 83 9.28 3.58 -4.48
CA TRP A 83 9.66 3.73 -5.89
C TRP A 83 9.33 2.44 -6.62
N LYS A 84 8.54 2.51 -7.70
CA LYS A 84 8.21 1.35 -8.54
C LYS A 84 8.88 1.44 -9.90
N PHE A 85 9.36 0.30 -10.36
CA PHE A 85 9.93 0.10 -11.68
C PHE A 85 9.35 -1.18 -12.27
N PHE A 86 8.72 -1.06 -13.43
CA PHE A 86 8.09 -2.16 -14.17
C PHE A 86 6.84 -2.75 -13.52
#